data_AF-A0A377DN46-F1
#
_entry.id   AF-A0A377DN46-F1
#
_cell.length_a   1.000
_cell.length_b   1.000
_cell.length_c   1.000
_cell.angle_alpha   90.00
_cell.angle_beta   90.00
_cell.angle_gamma   90.00
#
_symmetry.space_group_name_H-M   'P 1'
#
loop_
_entity.id
_entity.type
_entity.pdbx_description
1 polymer ?
#
loop_
_entity_poly.entity_id
_entity_poly.type
_entity_poly.pdbx_seq_one_letter_code
_entity_poly.pdbx_strand_id
1 'polypeptide(L)'
;MFRRDTVRRRLNYRLEKVLKRLHILEGLLVAFLNIDEVIEIIRNEDEPKPALMSRFGLTETQAEAILELKLRHLAKLEEMKIRGEQSELEKERDQLQGILASERKMNNLLRKNCRQTRKPTVTIVVRRCRNAKKRKR
;
A
#
# COMPACT_ATOMS: atom_id res chain seq x y z
N MET A 1 -10.75 -6.67 23.84
CA MET A 1 -9.86 -7.21 22.78
C MET A 1 -10.22 -6.74 21.37
N PHE A 2 -11.50 -6.64 20.97
CA PHE A 2 -11.96 -6.36 19.60
C PHE A 2 -11.26 -5.23 18.80
N ARG A 3 -10.99 -4.05 19.41
CA ARG A 3 -10.36 -2.92 18.69
C ARG A 3 -8.91 -3.17 18.27
N ARG A 4 -8.17 -4.00 19.01
CA ARG A 4 -6.76 -4.29 18.69
C ARG A 4 -6.67 -5.21 17.48
N ASP A 5 -7.54 -6.20 17.44
CA ASP A 5 -7.58 -7.19 16.36
C ASP A 5 -8.06 -6.58 15.03
N THR A 6 -9.06 -5.69 15.07
CA THR A 6 -9.51 -5.00 13.85
C THR A 6 -8.44 -4.10 13.26
N VAL A 7 -7.68 -3.38 14.09
CA VAL A 7 -6.55 -2.55 13.62
C VAL A 7 -5.43 -3.42 13.09
N ARG A 8 -5.10 -4.53 13.75
CA ARG A 8 -4.08 -5.48 13.25
C ARG A 8 -4.47 -6.06 11.89
N ARG A 9 -5.72 -6.52 11.72
CA ARG A 9 -6.22 -7.01 10.42
C ARG A 9 -6.15 -5.94 9.33
N ARG A 10 -6.53 -4.70 9.64
CA ARG A 10 -6.45 -3.57 8.70
C ARG A 10 -5.01 -3.28 8.27
N LEU A 11 -4.06 -3.29 9.21
CA LEU A 11 -2.64 -3.08 8.92
C LEU A 11 -2.06 -4.22 8.09
N ASN A 12 -2.38 -5.47 8.41
CA ASN A 12 -1.96 -6.63 7.62
C ASN A 12 -2.51 -6.57 6.20
N TYR A 13 -3.79 -6.22 6.02
CA TYR A 13 -4.39 -6.05 4.70
C TYR A 13 -3.70 -4.95 3.89
N ARG A 14 -3.36 -3.82 4.53
CA ARG A 14 -2.61 -2.75 3.85
C ARG A 14 -1.19 -3.21 3.49
N LEU A 15 -0.50 -3.89 4.41
CA LEU A 15 0.84 -4.43 4.17
C LEU A 15 0.84 -5.40 3.00
N GLU A 16 -0.13 -6.32 2.93
CA GLU A 16 -0.25 -7.27 1.82
C GLU A 16 -0.44 -6.56 0.47
N LYS A 17 -1.25 -5.49 0.42
CA LYS A 17 -1.39 -4.67 -0.79
C LYS A 17 -0.09 -3.99 -1.19
N VAL A 18 0.64 -3.43 -0.23
CA VAL A 18 1.93 -2.78 -0.46
C VAL A 18 2.94 -3.80 -1.00
N LEU A 19 3.03 -4.98 -0.39
CA LEU A 19 3.92 -6.06 -0.83
C LEU A 19 3.59 -6.54 -2.25
N LYS A 20 2.30 -6.78 -2.55
CA LYS A 20 1.87 -7.14 -3.92
C LYS A 20 2.23 -6.08 -4.94
N ARG A 21 2.08 -4.80 -4.58
CA ARG A 21 2.44 -3.70 -5.48
C ARG A 21 3.94 -3.61 -5.70
N LEU A 22 4.74 -3.66 -4.62
CA LEU A 22 6.20 -3.68 -4.69
C LEU A 22 6.72 -4.83 -5.57
N HIS A 23 6.14 -6.01 -5.41
CA HIS A 23 6.48 -7.19 -6.21
C HIS A 23 6.29 -6.96 -7.71
N ILE A 24 5.18 -6.32 -8.11
CA ILE A 24 4.96 -5.97 -9.51
C ILE A 24 5.96 -4.91 -9.98
N LEU A 25 6.19 -3.85 -9.19
CA LEU A 25 7.14 -2.78 -9.55
C LEU A 25 8.56 -3.32 -9.74
N GLU A 26 8.98 -4.29 -8.92
CA GLU A 26 10.28 -4.96 -9.05
C GLU A 26 10.41 -5.67 -10.41
N GLY A 27 9.39 -6.44 -10.82
CA GLY A 27 9.38 -7.11 -12.11
C GLY A 27 9.40 -6.12 -13.29
N LEU A 28 8.66 -5.01 -13.16
CA LEU A 28 8.68 -3.94 -14.17
C LEU A 28 10.08 -3.32 -14.30
N LEU A 29 10.76 -3.04 -13.19
CA LEU A 29 12.11 -2.47 -13.21
C LEU A 29 13.13 -3.40 -13.85
N VAL A 30 13.03 -4.71 -13.60
CA VAL A 30 13.86 -5.72 -14.28
C VAL A 30 13.63 -5.69 -15.80
N ALA A 31 12.37 -5.55 -16.23
CA ALA A 31 12.04 -5.41 -17.65
C ALA A 31 12.57 -4.12 -18.27
N PHE A 32 12.53 -2.98 -17.56
CA PHE A 32 13.10 -1.72 -18.03
C PHE A 32 14.63 -1.79 -18.20
N LEU A 33 15.32 -2.52 -17.32
CA LEU A 33 16.76 -2.71 -17.42
C LEU A 33 17.18 -3.56 -18.62
N ASN A 34 16.33 -4.49 -19.06
CA ASN A 34 16.61 -5.44 -20.14
C ASN A 34 15.56 -5.36 -21.25
N ILE A 35 15.19 -4.14 -21.63
CA ILE A 35 14.06 -3.91 -22.54
C ILE A 35 14.25 -4.56 -23.92
N ASP A 36 15.48 -4.54 -24.44
CA ASP A 36 15.80 -5.12 -25.74
C ASP A 36 15.60 -6.64 -25.74
N GLU A 37 16.06 -7.33 -24.69
CA GLU A 37 15.89 -8.78 -24.52
C GLU A 37 14.42 -9.15 -24.27
N VAL A 38 13.67 -8.34 -23.50
CA VAL A 38 12.23 -8.56 -23.31
C VAL A 38 11.48 -8.45 -24.64
N ILE A 39 11.80 -7.44 -25.47
CA ILE A 39 11.19 -7.28 -26.80
C ILE A 39 11.58 -8.45 -27.71
N GLU A 40 12.84 -8.91 -27.65
CA GLU A 40 13.31 -10.06 -28.42
C GLU A 40 12.53 -11.34 -28.07
N ILE A 41 12.37 -11.64 -26.78
CA ILE A 41 11.59 -12.79 -26.31
C ILE A 41 10.13 -12.68 -26.78
N ILE A 42 9.50 -11.51 -26.64
CA ILE A 42 8.10 -11.30 -27.06
C ILE A 42 7.91 -11.48 -28.57
N ARG A 43 8.93 -11.19 -29.38
CA ARG A 43 8.84 -11.29 -30.84
C ARG A 43 9.16 -12.67 -31.39
N ASN A 44 10.01 -13.44 -30.71
CA ASN A 44 10.56 -14.69 -31.24
C ASN A 44 9.99 -15.94 -30.58
N GLU A 45 9.46 -15.86 -29.36
CA GLU A 45 8.85 -16.99 -28.66
C GLU A 45 7.34 -17.05 -28.91
N ASP A 46 6.83 -18.26 -29.16
CA ASP A 46 5.39 -18.51 -29.27
C ASP A 46 4.67 -18.29 -27.93
N GLU A 47 5.34 -18.64 -26.83
CA GLU A 47 4.86 -18.45 -25.46
C GLU A 47 5.84 -17.56 -24.66
N PRO A 48 5.71 -16.22 -24.72
CA PRO A 48 6.67 -15.33 -24.10
C PRO A 48 6.61 -15.34 -22.56
N LYS A 49 5.46 -15.67 -21.97
CA LYS A 49 5.26 -15.70 -20.52
C LYS A 49 6.21 -16.68 -19.79
N PRO A 50 6.24 -18.00 -20.11
CA PRO A 50 7.17 -18.93 -19.48
C PRO A 50 8.64 -18.63 -19.80
N ALA A 51 8.93 -18.09 -20.99
CA ALA A 51 10.28 -17.67 -21.37
C ALA A 51 10.79 -16.52 -20.48
N LEU A 52 9.99 -15.46 -20.29
CA LEU A 52 10.31 -14.33 -19.40
C LEU A 52 10.51 -14.79 -17.95
N MET A 53 9.67 -15.69 -17.45
CA MET A 53 9.80 -16.25 -16.10
C MET A 53 11.13 -17.00 -15.92
N SER A 54 11.47 -17.85 -16.89
CA SER A 54 12.68 -18.68 -16.82
C SER A 54 13.96 -17.85 -16.97
N ARG A 55 13.94 -16.83 -17.84
CA ARG A 55 15.12 -15.99 -18.10
C ARG A 55 15.43 -15.03 -16.98
N PHE A 56 14.41 -14.33 -16.47
CA PHE A 56 14.59 -13.25 -15.49
C PHE A 56 14.25 -13.68 -14.06
N GLY A 57 13.88 -14.95 -13.82
CA GLY A 57 13.49 -15.45 -12.52
C GLY A 57 12.19 -14.80 -11.99
N LEU A 58 11.32 -14.37 -12.91
CA LEU A 58 10.10 -13.64 -12.58
C LEU A 58 8.99 -14.62 -12.18
N THR A 59 8.13 -14.16 -11.28
CA THR A 59 6.87 -14.84 -10.98
C THR A 59 5.86 -14.65 -12.10
N GLU A 60 4.84 -15.50 -12.12
CA GLU A 60 3.77 -15.43 -13.10
C GLU A 60 3.08 -14.06 -13.16
N THR A 61 2.81 -13.45 -11.99
CA THR A 61 2.14 -12.15 -11.90
C THR A 61 3.01 -11.00 -12.38
N GLN A 62 4.34 -11.10 -12.25
CA GLN A 62 5.27 -10.13 -12.79
C GLN A 62 5.38 -10.25 -14.31
N ALA A 63 5.50 -11.48 -14.83
CA ALA A 63 5.54 -11.73 -16.27
C ALA A 63 4.26 -11.22 -16.96
N GLU A 64 3.08 -11.48 -16.37
CA GLU A 64 1.81 -10.94 -16.85
C GLU A 64 1.82 -9.40 -16.89
N ALA A 65 2.27 -8.76 -15.80
CA ALA A 65 2.34 -7.31 -15.72
C ALA A 65 3.30 -6.68 -16.76
N ILE A 66 4.36 -7.39 -17.15
CA ILE A 66 5.28 -6.97 -18.21
C ILE A 66 4.61 -7.08 -19.58
N LEU A 67 3.90 -8.18 -19.85
CA LEU A 67 3.17 -8.37 -21.12
C LEU A 67 2.04 -7.36 -21.30
N GLU A 68 1.44 -6.89 -20.20
CA GLU A 68 0.43 -5.82 -20.22
C GLU A 68 1.00 -4.39 -20.42
N LEU A 69 2.33 -4.23 -20.46
CA LEU A 69 2.95 -2.92 -20.66
C LEU A 69 2.59 -2.33 -22.02
N LYS A 70 2.31 -1.02 -22.02
CA LYS A 70 2.08 -0.24 -23.23
C LYS A 70 3.37 0.42 -23.67
N LEU A 71 3.62 0.49 -24.98
CA LEU A 71 4.82 1.12 -25.55
C LEU A 71 5.05 2.57 -25.04
N ARG A 72 3.97 3.32 -24.78
CA ARG A 72 4.05 4.68 -24.21
C ARG A 72 4.70 4.73 -22.81
N HIS A 73 4.67 3.61 -22.08
CA HIS A 73 5.25 3.51 -20.74
C HIS A 73 6.76 3.26 -20.79
N LEU A 74 7.35 3.04 -21.97
CA LEU A 74 8.79 2.83 -22.14
C LEU A 74 9.62 4.13 -22.03
N ALA A 75 8.95 5.27 -21.84
CA ALA A 75 9.62 6.56 -21.66
C ALA A 75 10.37 6.62 -20.31
N LYS A 76 11.55 7.27 -20.30
CA LYS A 76 12.37 7.46 -19.09
C LYS A 76 11.63 8.12 -17.92
N LEU A 77 10.64 8.97 -18.21
CA LEU A 77 9.79 9.60 -17.18
C LEU A 77 8.95 8.57 -16.41
N GLU A 78 8.50 7.51 -17.06
CA GLU A 78 7.71 6.46 -16.41
C GLU A 78 8.59 5.56 -15.53
N GLU A 79 9.82 5.26 -15.96
CA GLU A 79 10.80 4.58 -15.11
C GLU A 79 11.04 5.35 -13.80
N MET A 80 11.24 6.67 -13.87
CA MET A 80 11.44 7.50 -12.68
C MET A 80 10.20 7.51 -11.77
N LYS A 81 8.99 7.50 -12.32
CA LYS A 81 7.75 7.39 -11.54
C LYS A 81 7.66 6.04 -10.82
N ILE A 82 7.99 4.94 -11.49
CA ILE A 82 7.99 3.59 -10.91
C ILE A 82 8.99 3.50 -9.76
N ARG A 83 10.22 4.00 -9.96
CA ARG A 83 11.23 4.06 -8.88
C ARG A 83 10.78 4.93 -7.70
N GLY A 84 10.13 6.05 -7.99
CA GLY A 84 9.53 6.91 -6.98
C GLY A 84 8.46 6.18 -6.15
N GLU A 85 7.51 5.54 -6.85
CA GLU A 85 6.44 4.75 -6.23
C GLU A 85 7.03 3.60 -5.38
N GLN A 86 8.03 2.89 -5.89
CA GLN A 86 8.73 1.83 -5.15
C GLN A 86 9.32 2.34 -3.84
N SER A 87 10.09 3.43 -3.88
CA SER A 87 10.72 4.03 -2.69
C SER A 87 9.69 4.52 -1.66
N GLU A 88 8.55 5.06 -2.10
CA GLU A 88 7.47 5.45 -1.20
C GLU A 88 6.81 4.22 -0.54
N LEU A 89 6.54 3.18 -1.32
CA LEU A 89 5.94 1.94 -0.83
C LEU A 89 6.88 1.14 0.08
N GLU A 90 8.19 1.17 -0.15
CA GLU A 90 9.19 0.58 0.75
C GLU A 90 9.18 1.25 2.12
N LYS A 91 9.14 2.59 2.16
CA LYS A 91 8.99 3.34 3.41
C LYS A 91 7.68 2.99 4.10
N GLU A 92 6.58 2.86 3.35
CA GLU A 92 5.29 2.46 3.91
C GLU A 92 5.33 1.03 4.48
N ARG A 93 5.94 0.08 3.76
CA ARG A 93 6.14 -1.31 4.19
C ARG A 93 6.87 -1.37 5.54
N ASP A 94 8.00 -0.68 5.64
CA ASP A 94 8.85 -0.71 6.83
C ASP A 94 8.14 -0.08 8.04
N GLN A 95 7.36 0.99 7.82
CA GLN A 95 6.52 1.59 8.84
C GLN A 95 5.44 0.61 9.32
N LEU A 96 4.73 -0.06 8.42
CA LEU A 96 3.67 -1.02 8.74
C LEU A 96 4.23 -2.23 9.49
N GLN A 97 5.32 -2.83 9.01
CA GLN A 97 6.02 -3.93 9.67
C GLN A 97 6.51 -3.50 11.06
N GLY A 98 7.09 -2.30 11.18
CA GLY A 98 7.53 -1.76 12.45
C GLY A 98 6.39 -1.58 13.47
N ILE A 99 5.19 -1.21 13.03
CA ILE A 99 4.00 -1.12 13.91
C ILE A 99 3.50 -2.49 14.31
N LEU A 100 3.49 -3.46 13.39
CA LEU A 100 3.02 -4.83 13.63
C LEU A 100 3.95 -5.60 14.57
N ALA A 101 5.26 -5.38 14.47
CA ALA A 101 6.27 -6.04 15.30
C ALA A 101 6.35 -5.50 16.74
N SER A 102 5.94 -4.25 17.00
CA SER A 102 6.05 -3.63 18.31
C SER A 102 4.69 -3.35 18.95
N GLU A 103 4.41 -4.04 20.06
CA GLU A 103 3.19 -3.80 20.85
C GLU A 103 3.07 -2.35 21.35
N ARG A 104 4.20 -1.72 21.70
CA ARG A 104 4.22 -0.31 22.13
C ARG A 104 3.78 0.62 21.00
N LYS A 105 4.28 0.42 19.78
CA LYS A 105 3.88 1.21 18.60
C LYS A 105 2.40 0.99 18.27
N MET A 106 1.92 -0.26 18.35
CA MET A 106 0.50 -0.59 18.19
C MET A 106 -0.38 0.14 19.20
N ASN A 107 0.00 0.13 20.49
CA ASN A 107 -0.75 0.82 21.55
C ASN A 107 -0.77 2.34 21.36
N ASN A 108 0.34 2.93 20.91
CA ASN A 108 0.41 4.35 20.56
C ASN A 108 -0.51 4.71 19.37
N LEU A 109 -0.55 3.86 18.34
CA LEU A 109 -1.45 4.02 17.20
C LEU A 109 -2.92 3.95 17.65
N LEU A 110 -3.28 3.00 18.51
CA LEU A 110 -4.63 2.89 19.08
C LEU A 110 -5.03 4.13 19.88
N ARG A 111 -4.11 4.68 20.69
CA ARG A 111 -4.32 5.95 21.42
C ARG A 111 -4.54 7.12 20.47
N LYS A 112 -3.75 7.22 19.39
CA LYS A 112 -3.92 8.26 18.35
C LYS A 112 -5.27 8.13 17.65
N ASN A 113 -5.67 6.92 17.22
CA ASN A 113 -6.96 6.67 16.58
C ASN A 113 -8.14 7.09 17.49
N CYS A 114 -8.10 6.74 18.79
CA CYS A 114 -9.15 7.12 19.74
C CYS A 114 -9.23 8.64 19.96
N ARG A 115 -8.09 9.35 19.95
CA ARG A 115 -8.07 10.82 20.04
C ARG A 115 -8.60 11.48 18.77
N GLN A 116 -8.30 10.91 17.60
CA GLN A 116 -8.77 11.43 16.32
C GLN A 116 -10.29 11.29 16.18
N THR A 117 -10.87 10.15 16.61
CA THR A 117 -12.34 9.97 16.67
C THR A 117 -13.03 10.86 17.70
N ARG A 118 -12.27 11.44 18.65
CA ARG A 118 -12.78 12.36 19.68
C ARG A 118 -12.77 13.82 19.23
N LYS A 119 -12.19 14.13 18.07
CA LYS A 119 -12.34 15.46 17.44
C LYS A 119 -13.78 15.58 16.94
N PRO A 120 -14.45 16.72 17.20
CA PRO A 120 -15.88 16.75 17.41
C PRO A 120 -16.64 16.58 16.09
N THR A 121 -17.24 15.41 15.90
CA THR A 121 -18.50 15.35 15.17
C THR A 121 -19.58 15.77 16.17
N VAL A 122 -20.18 16.93 15.93
CA VAL A 122 -21.32 17.53 16.65
C VAL A 122 -20.99 18.19 18.00
N THR A 123 -20.58 19.47 17.95
CA THR A 123 -21.08 20.46 18.92
C THR A 123 -22.17 21.29 18.24
N ILE A 124 -23.32 20.66 17.99
CA ILE A 124 -24.60 21.38 17.85
C ILE A 124 -25.66 20.53 18.56
N VAL A 125 -25.65 20.55 19.90
CA VAL A 125 -26.90 20.69 20.65
C VAL A 125 -26.61 21.66 21.78
N VAL A 126 -27.23 22.81 21.64
CA VAL A 126 -27.26 23.93 22.56
C VAL A 126 -27.54 23.45 23.99
N ARG A 127 -26.78 24.01 24.93
CA ARG A 127 -27.09 24.09 26.36
C ARG A 127 -28.60 24.27 26.59
N ARG A 128 -29.32 23.22 26.95
CA ARG A 128 -30.62 23.33 27.64
C ARG A 128 -30.62 22.47 28.90
N CYS A 129 -29.93 22.99 29.92
CA CYS A 129 -30.23 22.76 31.31
C CYS A 129 -29.91 24.06 32.06
N ARG A 130 -30.68 25.13 31.79
CA ARG A 130 -30.80 26.24 32.73
C ARG A 130 -31.70 25.74 33.86
N ASN A 131 -31.07 25.31 34.96
CA ASN A 131 -31.57 25.32 36.34
C ASN A 131 -33.10 25.46 36.51
N ALA A 132 -33.85 24.41 36.19
CA ALA A 132 -35.12 24.13 36.85
C ALA A 132 -34.82 23.65 38.28
N LYS A 133 -34.27 24.54 39.13
CA LYS A 133 -34.03 24.34 40.58
C LYS A 133 -33.47 25.62 41.24
N LYS A 134 -34.11 26.77 41.03
CA LYS A 134 -34.32 27.72 42.14
C LYS A 134 -35.80 27.66 42.51
N ARG A 135 -36.14 26.54 43.16
CA ARG A 135 -37.28 26.43 44.05
C ARG A 135 -37.04 27.38 45.23
N LYS A 136 -38.09 28.10 45.62
CA LYS A 136 -38.38 28.55 46.99
C LYS A 136 -37.25 29.31 47.71
N ARG A 137 -37.30 30.63 47.64
CA ARG A 137 -37.47 31.51 48.80
C ARG A 137 -38.08 32.81 48.32
#